data_AF-A0A4R1HFM8-F1
#
_entry.id   AF-A0A4R1HFM8-F1
#
_cell.length_a   1.000
_cell.length_b   1.000
_cell.length_c   1.000
_cell.angle_alpha   90.00
_cell.angle_beta   90.00
_cell.angle_gamma   90.00
#
_symmetry.space_group_name_H-M   'P 1'
#
loop_
_entity.id
_entity.type
_entity.pdbx_description
1 polymer ?
#
loop_
_entity_poly.entity_id
_entity_poly.type
_entity_poly.pdbx_seq_one_letter_code
_entity_poly.pdbx_strand_id
1 'polypeptide(L)'
;MLDERRKDVREKIALGGLVVKAGLRGADRAFILGALVSAARLTPDDPRWRELRALGGAAFGDAAPAIDADEPSVTPSPRLS
;
A
#
# COMPACT_ATOMS: atom_id res chain seq x y z
N MET A 1 -4.68 -18.74 23.78
CA MET A 1 -3.24 -19.01 23.55
C MET A 1 -2.96 -19.65 22.18
N LEU A 2 -3.69 -20.70 21.77
CA LEU A 2 -3.48 -21.35 20.46
C LEU A 2 -3.90 -20.47 19.27
N ASP A 3 -4.97 -19.69 19.41
CA ASP A 3 -5.49 -18.84 18.33
C ASP A 3 -4.57 -17.66 17.99
N GLU A 4 -3.97 -17.03 19.02
CA GLU A 4 -2.97 -15.98 18.85
C GLU A 4 -1.76 -16.51 18.07
N ARG A 5 -1.28 -17.69 18.44
CA ARG A 5 -0.13 -18.31 17.77
C ARG A 5 -0.42 -18.65 16.31
N ARG A 6 -1.64 -19.09 15.99
CA ARG A 6 -2.07 -19.34 14.60
C ARG A 6 -2.21 -18.05 13.80
N LYS A 7 -2.59 -16.94 14.43
CA LYS A 7 -2.68 -15.63 13.79
C LYS A 7 -1.28 -15.09 13.46
N ASP A 8 -0.36 -15.14 14.42
CA ASP A 8 1.03 -14.73 14.25
C ASP A 8 1.73 -15.46 13.10
N VAL A 9 1.53 -16.77 12.99
CA VAL A 9 2.15 -17.58 11.92
C VAL A 9 1.62 -17.16 10.56
N ARG A 10 0.30 -16.97 10.44
CA ARG A 10 -0.32 -16.54 9.18
C ARG A 10 0.14 -15.15 8.77
N GLU A 11 0.26 -14.23 9.71
CA GLU A 11 0.75 -12.88 9.47
C GLU A 11 2.20 -12.88 8.99
N LYS A 12 3.08 -13.63 9.66
CA LYS A 12 4.49 -13.77 9.25
C LYS A 12 4.64 -14.40 7.86
N ILE A 13 3.80 -15.38 7.53
CA ILE A 13 3.76 -15.97 6.20
C ILE A 13 3.31 -14.95 5.15
N ALA A 14 2.26 -14.19 5.42
CA ALA A 14 1.75 -13.16 4.51
C ALA A 14 2.81 -12.08 4.25
N LEU A 15 3.48 -11.58 5.31
CA LEU A 15 4.56 -10.61 5.20
C LEU A 15 5.75 -11.16 4.40
N GLY A 16 6.12 -12.44 4.60
CA GLY A 16 7.12 -13.10 3.77
C GLY A 16 6.72 -13.22 2.29
N GLY A 17 5.42 -13.41 2.03
CA GLY A 17 4.86 -13.42 0.67
C GLY A 17 5.05 -12.09 -0.07
N LEU A 18 5.05 -10.96 0.63
CA LEU A 18 5.31 -9.63 0.04
C LEU A 18 6.71 -9.55 -0.57
N VAL A 19 7.71 -10.07 0.15
CA VAL A 19 9.11 -10.07 -0.31
C VAL A 19 9.26 -10.89 -1.58
N VAL A 20 8.57 -12.03 -1.67
CA VAL A 20 8.58 -12.87 -2.87
C VAL A 20 7.88 -12.18 -4.05
N LYS A 21 6.72 -11.55 -3.81
CA LYS A 21 5.96 -10.84 -4.84
C LYS A 21 6.71 -9.61 -5.38
N ALA A 22 7.51 -8.97 -4.53
CA ALA A 22 8.42 -7.88 -4.93
C ALA A 22 9.66 -8.37 -5.72
N GLY A 23 9.80 -9.68 -5.98
CA GLY A 23 10.95 -10.25 -6.70
C GLY A 23 12.23 -10.33 -5.86
N LEU A 24 12.15 -10.13 -4.54
CA LEU A 24 13.32 -10.03 -3.66
C LEU A 24 13.75 -11.36 -3.04
N ARG A 25 13.28 -12.50 -3.57
CA ARG A 25 13.58 -13.84 -3.01
C ARG A 25 15.08 -14.15 -2.93
N GLY A 26 15.86 -13.65 -3.90
CA GLY A 26 17.32 -13.80 -3.94
C GLY A 26 18.09 -12.57 -3.45
N ALA A 27 17.40 -11.52 -2.99
CA ALA A 27 18.04 -10.30 -2.54
C ALA A 27 18.69 -10.48 -1.17
N ASP A 28 19.69 -9.65 -0.89
CA ASP A 28 20.36 -9.63 0.40
C ASP A 28 19.37 -9.28 1.54
N ARG A 29 19.50 -9.98 2.67
CA ARG A 29 18.57 -9.83 3.80
C ARG A 29 18.69 -8.47 4.48
N ALA A 30 19.91 -7.92 4.58
CA ALA A 30 20.13 -6.60 5.15
C ALA A 30 19.57 -5.51 4.24
N PHE A 31 19.66 -5.69 2.93
CA PHE A 31 19.00 -4.81 1.96
C PHE A 31 17.47 -4.79 2.14
N ILE A 32 16.82 -5.96 2.20
CA ILE A 32 15.35 -6.04 2.39
C ILE A 32 14.95 -5.36 3.70
N LEU A 33 15.63 -5.67 4.80
CA LEU A 33 15.32 -5.08 6.10
C LEU A 33 15.57 -3.56 6.09
N GLY A 34 16.66 -3.10 5.50
CA GLY A 34 16.98 -1.67 5.38
C GLY A 34 15.94 -0.89 4.58
N ALA A 35 15.44 -1.47 3.48
CA ALA A 35 14.35 -0.88 2.70
C ALA A 35 13.06 -0.75 3.52
N LEU A 36 12.68 -1.81 4.25
CA LEU A 36 11.49 -1.81 5.11
C LEU A 36 11.60 -0.80 6.26
N VAL A 37 12.76 -0.72 6.93
CA VAL A 37 13.03 0.26 7.99
C VAL A 37 12.99 1.69 7.45
N SER A 38 13.49 1.91 6.23
CA SER A 38 13.43 3.22 5.58
C SER A 38 11.99 3.62 5.25
N ALA A 39 11.20 2.68 4.73
CA ALA A 39 9.79 2.91 4.44
C ALA A 39 8.95 3.13 5.70
N ALA A 40 9.24 2.43 6.80
CA ALA A 40 8.54 2.57 8.08
C ALA A 40 8.69 3.96 8.73
N ARG A 41 9.67 4.76 8.29
CA ARG A 41 9.87 6.13 8.76
C ARG A 41 9.03 7.16 8.01
N LEU A 42 8.44 6.78 6.89
CA LEU A 42 7.62 7.68 6.08
C LEU A 42 6.23 7.85 6.69
N THR A 43 5.67 9.04 6.55
CA THR A 43 4.30 9.36 6.97
C THR A 43 3.36 9.38 5.77
N PRO A 44 2.03 9.23 5.95
CA PRO A 44 1.06 9.29 4.84
C PRO A 44 1.10 10.58 4.02
N ASP A 45 1.50 11.68 4.65
CA ASP A 45 1.63 12.99 3.99
C ASP A 45 2.88 13.06 3.08
N ASP A 46 3.86 12.18 3.29
CA ASP A 46 5.08 12.11 2.49
C ASP A 46 4.76 11.65 1.05
N PRO A 47 5.16 12.43 0.02
CA PRO A 47 5.02 12.02 -1.38
C PRO A 47 5.60 10.63 -1.67
N ARG A 48 6.73 10.27 -1.05
CA ARG A 48 7.36 8.95 -1.23
C ARG A 48 6.50 7.83 -0.66
N TRP A 49 5.76 8.08 0.42
CA TRP A 49 4.81 7.10 0.95
C TRP A 49 3.70 6.82 -0.06
N ARG A 50 3.14 7.88 -0.67
CA ARG A 50 2.10 7.77 -1.70
C ARG A 50 2.60 7.03 -2.95
N GLU A 51 3.80 7.36 -3.41
CA GLU A 51 4.44 6.66 -4.53
C GLU A 51 4.66 5.16 -4.24
N LEU A 52 5.23 4.83 -3.08
CA LEU A 52 5.46 3.43 -2.68
C LEU A 52 4.15 2.66 -2.53
N ARG A 53 3.09 3.32 -2.02
CA ARG A 53 1.75 2.73 -1.94
C ARG A 53 1.17 2.45 -3.33
N ALA A 54 1.29 3.39 -4.26
CA ALA A 54 0.81 3.22 -5.63
C ALA A 54 1.55 2.09 -6.38
N LEU A 55 2.89 2.05 -6.25
CA LEU A 55 3.71 0.97 -6.79
C LEU A 55 3.34 -0.39 -6.20
N GLY A 56 3.12 -0.45 -4.88
CA GLY A 56 2.65 -1.65 -4.20
C GLY A 56 1.31 -2.13 -4.75
N GLY A 57 0.32 -1.24 -4.86
CA GLY A 57 -1.00 -1.55 -5.43
C GLY A 57 -0.92 -2.10 -6.85
N ALA A 58 -0.14 -1.46 -7.72
CA ALA A 58 0.09 -1.94 -9.08
C ALA A 58 0.73 -3.33 -9.11
N ALA A 59 1.72 -3.61 -8.25
CA ALA A 59 2.34 -4.92 -8.13
C ALA A 59 1.37 -5.99 -7.58
N PHE A 60 0.37 -5.59 -6.79
CA PHE A 60 -0.68 -6.49 -6.35
C PHE A 60 -1.66 -6.88 -7.45
N GLY A 61 -1.80 -6.04 -8.49
CA GLY A 61 -2.83 -6.14 -9.52
C GLY A 61 -4.05 -5.25 -9.25
N ASP A 62 -4.00 -4.38 -8.23
CA ASP A 62 -5.02 -3.36 -8.02
C ASP A 62 -4.75 -2.20 -8.99
N ALA A 63 -5.53 -2.16 -10.07
CA ALA A 63 -5.57 -1.01 -10.95
C ALA A 63 -6.20 0.17 -10.19
N ALA A 64 -5.32 1.05 -9.69
CA ALA A 64 -5.54 2.39 -9.13
C ALA A 64 -6.53 2.51 -7.95
N PRO A 65 -6.14 3.10 -6.79
CA PRO A 65 -7.14 3.76 -5.98
C PRO A 65 -7.70 4.89 -6.86
N ALA A 66 -9.01 4.86 -7.09
CA ALA A 66 -9.74 6.01 -7.59
C ALA A 66 -9.36 7.20 -6.70
N ILE A 67 -8.46 8.02 -7.21
CA ILE A 67 -8.12 9.32 -6.66
C ILE A 67 -9.43 10.04 -6.36
N ASP A 68 -9.52 10.50 -5.13
CA ASP A 68 -10.67 11.13 -4.51
C ASP A 68 -11.44 12.01 -5.50
N ALA A 69 -12.65 11.56 -5.87
CA ALA A 69 -13.65 12.42 -6.49
C ALA A 69 -14.23 13.32 -5.39
N ASP A 70 -13.39 14.20 -4.85
CA ASP A 70 -13.84 15.38 -4.12
C ASP A 70 -14.01 16.50 -5.14
N GLU A 71 -15.15 16.49 -5.84
CA GLU A 71 -15.71 17.71 -6.41
C GLU A 71 -17.01 18.04 -5.68
N PRO A 72 -16.98 18.92 -4.66
CA PRO A 72 -18.18 19.45 -4.09
C PRO A 72 -18.69 20.62 -4.95
N SER A 73 -19.93 20.48 -5.43
CA SER A 73 -20.88 21.56 -5.76
C SER A 73 -20.48 22.57 -6.84
N VAL A 74 -21.26 22.66 -7.92
CA VAL A 74 -22.11 23.84 -8.20
C VAL A 74 -23.22 23.42 -9.17
N THR A 75 -24.44 23.31 -8.65
CA THR A 75 -25.66 23.53 -9.45
C THR A 75 -25.83 25.05 -9.63
N PRO A 76 -26.17 25.51 -10.84
CA PRO A 76 -27.09 26.63 -10.90
C PRO A 76 -28.19 26.37 -11.94
N SER A 77 -29.41 26.17 -11.41
CA SER A 77 -30.65 26.90 -11.71
C SER A 77 -31.17 27.07 -13.17
N PRO A 78 -32.49 27.28 -13.32
CA PRO A 78 -33.25 26.89 -14.51
C PRO A 78 -33.24 27.95 -15.61
N ARG A 79 -33.40 27.55 -16.87
CA ARG A 79 -33.88 28.45 -17.93
C ARG A 79 -35.29 28.06 -18.34
N LEU A 80 -36.23 28.97 -18.04
CA LEU A 80 -37.47 29.12 -18.78
C LEU A 80 -37.14 29.41 -20.26
N SER A 81 -37.84 28.72 -21.16
CA SER A 81 -38.42 29.28 -22.39
C SER A 81 -39.53 28.36 -22.86
#